data_AF-S5Z9Q9-F1
#
_entry.id   AF-S5Z9Q9-F1
#
_cell.length_a   1.000
_cell.length_b   1.000
_cell.length_c   1.000
_cell.angle_alpha   90.00
_cell.angle_beta   90.00
_cell.angle_gamma   90.00
#
_symmetry.space_group_name_H-M   'P 1'
#
loop_
_entity.id
_entity.type
_entity.pdbx_description
1 polymer ?
#
loop_
_entity_poly.entity_id
_entity_poly.type
_entity_poly.pdbx_seq_one_letter_code
_entity_poly.pdbx_strand_id
1 'polypeptide(L)'
;MSVGRQLLEELRRDEELRRMLAEELIPEALRYRELRRTMLVALSREMATKDDIGSVKEEIDNLRKEINSRLCLLKIESLCLR
;
A
#
# COMPACT_ATOMS: atom_id res chain seq x y z
N MET A 1 -23.07 8.71 34.76
CA MET A 1 -22.20 8.54 33.57
C MET A 1 -23.10 8.33 32.37
N SER A 2 -22.79 8.89 31.20
CA SER A 2 -23.58 8.62 29.99
C SER A 2 -23.29 7.21 29.47
N VAL A 3 -24.31 6.52 28.96
CA VAL A 3 -24.21 5.14 28.43
C VAL A 3 -23.03 4.97 27.46
N GLY A 4 -22.83 5.93 26.54
CA GLY A 4 -21.72 5.87 25.58
C GLY A 4 -20.32 5.93 26.21
N ARG A 5 -20.15 6.61 27.34
CA ARG A 5 -18.86 6.66 28.05
C ARG A 5 -18.57 5.33 28.74
N GLN A 6 -19.60 4.71 29.32
CA GLN A 6 -19.48 3.41 29.96
C GLN A 6 -19.12 2.32 28.94
N LEU A 7 -19.78 2.32 27.77
CA LEU A 7 -19.43 1.42 26.67
C LEU A 7 -17.96 1.57 26.23
N LEU A 8 -17.46 2.81 26.11
CA LEU A 8 -16.06 3.04 25.75
C LEU A 8 -15.08 2.54 26.82
N GLU A 9 -15.44 2.65 28.10
CA GLU A 9 -14.63 2.11 29.21
C GLU A 9 -14.60 0.58 29.19
N GLU A 10 -15.75 -0.06 28.92
CA GLU A 10 -15.86 -1.52 28.79
C GLU A 10 -15.07 -2.03 27.59
N LEU A 11 -15.21 -1.40 26.42
CA LEU A 11 -14.43 -1.76 25.22
C LEU A 11 -12.92 -1.62 25.41
N ARG A 12 -12.47 -0.69 26.28
CA ARG A 12 -11.04 -0.55 26.59
C ARG A 12 -10.52 -1.66 27.50
N ARG A 13 -11.35 -2.16 28.41
CA ARG A 13 -10.98 -3.20 29.39
C ARG A 13 -11.13 -4.61 28.85
N ASP A 14 -12.09 -4.83 27.96
CA ASP A 14 -12.44 -6.14 27.43
C ASP A 14 -12.12 -6.20 25.92
N GLU A 15 -11.09 -6.96 25.57
CA GLU A 15 -10.68 -7.18 24.18
C GLU A 15 -11.63 -8.07 23.40
N GLU A 16 -12.29 -9.03 24.07
CA GLU A 16 -13.23 -9.95 23.45
C GLU A 16 -14.51 -9.23 23.06
N LEU A 17 -15.05 -8.40 23.97
CA LEU A 17 -16.17 -7.49 23.68
C LEU A 17 -15.83 -6.55 22.51
N ARG A 18 -14.61 -6.01 22.48
CA ARG A 18 -14.16 -5.14 21.40
C ARG A 18 -14.10 -5.86 20.06
N ARG A 19 -13.61 -7.10 20.03
CA ARG A 19 -13.55 -7.91 18.83
C ARG A 19 -14.96 -8.25 18.34
N MET A 20 -15.84 -8.76 19.21
CA MET A 20 -17.22 -9.11 18.83
C MET A 20 -17.97 -7.91 18.25
N LEU A 21 -17.86 -6.75 18.90
CA LEU A 21 -18.51 -5.53 18.41
C LEU A 21 -17.97 -5.10 17.04
N ALA A 22 -16.65 -5.25 16.82
CA ALA A 22 -16.04 -4.97 15.53
C ALA A 22 -16.50 -5.96 14.44
N GLU A 23 -16.58 -7.25 14.76
CA GLU A 23 -17.03 -8.30 13.83
C GLU A 23 -18.47 -8.11 13.36
N GLU A 24 -19.35 -7.55 14.20
CA GLU A 24 -20.73 -7.21 13.81
C GLU A 24 -20.81 -5.91 12.99
N LEU A 25 -20.06 -4.86 13.38
CA LEU A 25 -20.20 -3.53 12.78
C LEU A 25 -19.38 -3.34 11.50
N ILE A 26 -18.19 -3.93 11.40
CA ILE A 26 -17.29 -3.74 10.24
C ILE A 26 -17.93 -4.25 8.93
N PRO A 27 -18.51 -5.46 8.87
CA PRO A 27 -19.12 -5.95 7.63
C PRO A 27 -20.24 -5.02 7.14
N GLU A 28 -21.10 -4.57 8.05
CA GLU A 28 -22.23 -3.70 7.73
C GLU A 28 -21.73 -2.32 7.28
N ALA A 29 -20.76 -1.72 7.98
CA ALA A 29 -20.11 -0.49 7.55
C ALA A 29 -19.49 -0.60 6.14
N LEU A 30 -18.86 -1.74 5.84
CA LEU A 30 -18.27 -2.01 4.53
C LEU A 30 -19.31 -2.28 3.44
N ARG A 31 -20.56 -2.63 3.76
CA ARG A 31 -21.64 -2.78 2.76
C ARG A 31 -22.08 -1.43 2.19
N TYR A 32 -22.12 -0.38 3.01
CA TYR A 32 -22.48 0.97 2.56
C TYR A 32 -21.42 1.51 1.61
N ARG A 33 -21.86 1.82 0.38
CA ARG A 33 -20.97 2.26 -0.70
C ARG A 33 -20.22 3.55 -0.35
N GLU A 34 -20.85 4.46 0.36
CA GLU A 34 -20.24 5.74 0.75
C GLU A 34 -19.14 5.55 1.80
N LEU A 35 -19.41 4.79 2.87
CA LEU A 35 -18.42 4.46 3.89
C LEU A 35 -17.22 3.72 3.28
N ARG A 36 -17.50 2.72 2.44
CA ARG A 36 -16.46 1.99 1.70
C ARG A 36 -15.61 2.91 0.81
N ARG A 37 -16.24 3.87 0.11
CA ARG A 37 -15.52 4.84 -0.71
C ARG A 37 -14.64 5.75 0.14
N THR A 38 -15.14 6.27 1.25
CA THR A 38 -14.37 7.13 2.16
C THR A 38 -13.15 6.38 2.72
N MET A 39 -13.32 5.12 3.14
CA MET A 39 -12.21 4.28 3.59
C MET A 39 -11.19 4.04 2.47
N LEU A 40 -11.63 3.70 1.26
CA LEU A 40 -10.74 3.49 0.12
C LEU A 40 -9.96 4.75 -0.27
N VAL A 41 -10.59 5.93 -0.22
CA VAL A 41 -9.93 7.22 -0.49
C VAL A 41 -8.88 7.55 0.57
N ALA A 42 -9.15 7.24 1.84
CA ALA A 42 -8.18 7.41 2.91
C ALA A 42 -6.98 6.46 2.72
N LEU A 43 -7.24 5.17 2.46
CA LEU A 43 -6.21 4.16 2.24
C LEU A 43 -5.38 4.44 0.97
N SER A 44 -6.01 4.91 -0.12
CA SER A 44 -5.31 5.19 -1.37
C SER A 44 -4.25 6.30 -1.26
N ARG A 45 -4.28 7.12 -0.20
CA ARG A 45 -3.24 8.13 0.03
C ARG A 45 -1.90 7.54 0.47
N GLU A 46 -1.93 6.35 1.06
CA GLU A 46 -0.74 5.69 1.64
C GLU A 46 -0.45 4.33 0.98
N MET A 47 -1.33 3.84 0.11
CA MET A 47 -1.22 2.53 -0.51
C MET A 47 -0.40 2.60 -1.79
N ALA A 48 0.74 1.90 -1.82
CA ALA A 48 1.45 1.62 -3.06
C ALA A 48 0.62 0.68 -3.94
N THR A 49 0.34 1.12 -5.16
CA THR A 49 -0.47 0.39 -6.13
C THR A 49 0.40 -0.52 -6.99
N LYS A 50 -0.22 -1.44 -7.73
CA LYS A 50 0.49 -2.26 -8.72
C LYS A 50 1.11 -1.42 -9.84
N ASP A 51 0.50 -0.28 -10.15
CA ASP A 51 1.00 0.64 -11.18
C ASP A 51 2.29 1.30 -10.71
N ASP A 52 2.38 1.67 -9.42
CA ASP A 52 3.61 2.17 -8.80
C ASP A 52 4.74 1.13 -8.83
N ILE A 53 4.41 -0.15 -8.66
CA ILE A 53 5.39 -1.24 -8.80
C ILE A 53 5.80 -1.43 -10.27
N GLY A 54 4.85 -1.27 -11.19
CA GLY A 54 5.08 -1.34 -12.63
C GLY A 54 6.07 -0.29 -13.11
N SER A 55 5.89 0.97 -12.71
CA SER A 55 6.77 2.08 -13.08
C SER A 55 8.20 1.85 -12.58
N VAL A 56 8.38 1.43 -11.32
CA VAL A 56 9.70 1.09 -10.77
C VAL A 56 10.36 -0.04 -11.56
N LYS A 57 9.60 -1.05 -11.99
CA LYS A 57 10.14 -2.15 -12.80
C LYS A 57 10.62 -1.66 -14.17
N GLU A 58 9.85 -0.78 -14.82
CA GLU A 58 10.24 -0.18 -16.11
C GLU A 58 11.50 0.67 -15.96
N GLU A 59 11.62 1.46 -14.90
CA GLU A 59 12.83 2.23 -14.60
C GLU A 59 14.05 1.33 -14.43
N ILE A 60 13.93 0.22 -13.69
CA ILE A 60 15.00 -0.77 -13.52
C ILE A 60 15.41 -1.37 -14.87
N ASP A 61 14.45 -1.75 -15.71
CA ASP A 61 14.75 -2.34 -17.02
C ASP A 61 15.42 -1.34 -17.96
N ASN A 62 15.03 -0.06 -17.90
CA ASN A 62 15.68 1.01 -18.65
C ASN A 62 17.12 1.24 -18.19
N LEU A 63 17.35 1.31 -16.87
CA LEU A 63 18.70 1.43 -16.30
C LEU A 63 19.59 0.24 -16.70
N ARG A 64 19.06 -0.98 -16.69
CA ARG A 64 19.78 -2.18 -17.14
C ARG A 64 20.18 -2.09 -18.61
N LYS A 65 19.28 -1.64 -19.48
CA LYS A 65 19.58 -1.43 -20.90
C LYS A 65 20.69 -0.39 -21.08
N GLU A 66 20.59 0.74 -20.38
CA GLU A 66 21.59 1.81 -20.47
C GLU A 66 22.97 1.34 -20.03
N ILE A 67 23.07 0.63 -18.90
CA ILE A 67 24.33 0.06 -18.41
C ILE A 67 24.92 -0.89 -19.44
N ASN A 68 24.11 -1.80 -20.00
CA ASN A 68 24.58 -2.76 -21.01
C ASN A 68 25.07 -2.07 -22.28
N SER A 69 24.37 -1.04 -22.75
CA SER A 69 24.81 -0.24 -23.90
C SER A 69 26.14 0.45 -23.64
N ARG A 70 26.31 1.08 -22.48
CA ARG A 70 27.58 1.74 -22.09
C ARG A 70 28.74 0.75 -21.99
N LEU A 71 28.51 -0.42 -21.38
CA LEU A 71 29.51 -1.49 -21.31
C LEU A 71 29.91 -1.98 -22.71
N CYS A 72 28.96 -2.09 -23.63
CA CYS A 72 29.24 -2.48 -25.01
C CYS A 72 30.13 -1.45 -25.73
N LEU A 73 29.84 -0.16 -25.56
CA LEU A 73 30.65 0.93 -26.13
C LEU A 73 32.09 0.91 -25.60
N LEU A 74 32.28 0.81 -24.28
CA LEU A 74 33.61 0.72 -23.68
C LEU A 74 34.40 -0.52 -24.17
N LYS A 75 33.69 -1.64 -24.39
CA LYS A 75 34.31 -2.85 -24.91
C LYS A 75 34.78 -2.68 -26.36
N ILE A 76 34.03 -1.94 -27.17
CA ILE A 76 34.43 -1.61 -28.55
C ILE A 76 35.62 -0.65 -28.55
N GLU A 77 35.58 0.41 -27.76
CA GLU A 77 36.69 1.39 -27.67
C GLU A 77 38.00 0.74 -27.22
N SER A 78 37.93 -0.16 -26.23
CA SER A 78 39.12 -0.90 -25.76
C SER A 78 39.69 -1.91 -26.78
N LEU A 79 38.86 -2.42 -27.70
CA LEU A 79 39.30 -3.27 -28.81
C LEU A 79 39.92 -2.46 -29.96
N CYS A 80 39.47 -1.22 -30.20
CA CYS A 80 40.03 -0.34 -31.23
C CYS A 80 41.36 0.32 -30.83
N LEU A 81 41.70 0.33 -29.53
CA LEU A 81 42.95 0.87 -28.99
C LEU A 81 44.10 -0.15 -28.93
N ARG A 82 43.86 -1.42 -29.31
CA ARG A 82 44.88 -2.47 -29.46
C ARG A 82 45.18 -2.74 -30.92
#